data_AF-A0A836WWR9-F1
#
_entry.id   AF-A0A836WWR9-F1
#
_cell.length_a   1.000
_cell.length_b   1.000
_cell.length_c   1.000
_cell.angle_alpha   90.00
_cell.angle_beta   90.00
_cell.angle_gamma   90.00
#
_symmetry.space_group_name_H-M   'P 1'
#
loop_
_entity.id
_entity.type
_entity.pdbx_description
1 polymer ?
#
loop_
_entity_poly.entity_id
_entity_poly.type
_entity_poly.pdbx_seq_one_letter_code
_entity_poly.pdbx_strand_id
1 'polypeptide(L)' 'MRKLIDKIKSPKGIEIILELEEEKQIYILTIKSEKETKIFEGNIEEIQEVAHHYFINSLKELKNHLEITLLEELYKKS' A
#
# COMPACT_ATOMS: atom_id res chain seq x y z
N MET A 1 -20.50 1.45 -13.84
CA MET A 1 -19.68 2.63 -14.20
C MET A 1 -18.75 2.96 -13.05
N ARG A 2 -17.45 3.14 -13.31
CA ARG A 2 -16.46 3.55 -12.29
C ARG A 2 -16.43 5.07 -12.14
N LYS A 3 -16.54 5.52 -10.90
CA LYS A 3 -16.46 6.92 -10.51
C LYS A 3 -15.23 7.14 -9.65
N LEU A 4 -14.32 8.01 -10.10
CA LEU A 4 -13.17 8.42 -9.30
C LEU A 4 -13.67 9.21 -8.08
N ILE A 5 -13.32 8.73 -6.88
CA ILE A 5 -13.60 9.44 -5.62
C ILE A 5 -12.41 10.32 -5.27
N ASP A 6 -11.22 9.72 -5.22
CA ASP A 6 -10.01 10.42 -4.81
C ASP A 6 -8.77 9.84 -5.47
N LYS A 7 -7.74 10.68 -5.60
CA LYS A 7 -6.45 10.31 -6.15
C LYS A 7 -5.34 11.07 -5.43
N ILE A 8 -4.50 10.34 -4.72
CA ILE A 8 -3.36 10.88 -3.98
C ILE A 8 -2.08 10.40 -4.65
N LYS A 9 -1.14 11.33 -4.88
CA LYS A 9 0.21 10.99 -5.34
C LYS A 9 1.23 11.48 -4.32
N SER A 10 2.03 10.57 -3.82
CA SER A 10 3.11 10.87 -2.88
C SER A 10 4.36 11.35 -3.64
N PRO A 11 5.20 12.21 -3.02
CA PRO A 11 6.48 12.62 -3.59
C PRO A 11 7.45 11.46 -3.85
N LYS A 12 7.24 10.31 -3.18
CA LYS A 12 8.06 9.10 -3.29
C LYS A 12 7.54 8.13 -4.37
N GLY A 13 6.72 8.61 -5.30
CA GLY A 13 6.24 7.81 -6.44
C GLY A 13 5.10 6.84 -6.12
N ILE A 14 4.47 6.94 -4.94
CA ILE A 14 3.29 6.13 -4.60
C ILE A 14 2.04 6.85 -5.10
N GLU A 15 1.22 6.19 -5.92
CA GLU A 15 -0.08 6.69 -6.39
C GLU A 15 -1.20 5.83 -5.80
N ILE A 16 -2.09 6.45 -5.03
CA ILE A 16 -3.27 5.82 -4.45
C ILE A 16 -4.49 6.37 -5.17
N ILE A 17 -5.37 5.49 -5.66
CA ILE A 17 -6.59 5.82 -6.39
C ILE A 17 -7.74 5.12 -5.68
N LEU A 18 -8.79 5.86 -5.34
CA LEU A 18 -10.03 5.32 -4.82
C LEU A 18 -11.15 5.58 -5.82
N GLU A 19 -11.80 4.51 -6.26
CA GLU A 19 -12.93 4.56 -7.19
C GLU A 19 -14.15 3.86 -6.56
N LEU A 20 -15.35 4.28 -6.95
CA LEU A 20 -16.61 3.61 -6.67
C LEU A 20 -17.11 2.96 -7.95
N GLU A 21 -17.37 1.65 -7.93
CA GLU A 21 -18.11 0.99 -8.99
C GLU A 21 -19.61 1.04 -8.66
N GLU A 22 -20.31 1.98 -9.30
CA GLU A 22 -21.69 2.34 -8.97
C GLU A 22 -22.68 1.20 -9.22
N GLU A 23 -22.39 0.29 -10.16
CA GLU A 23 -23.31 -0.83 -10.45
C GLU A 23 -23.29 -1.89 -9.35
N LYS A 24 -22.13 -2.10 -8.75
CA LYS A 24 -21.92 -3.11 -7.71
C LYS A 24 -21.93 -2.52 -6.29
N GLN A 25 -21.92 -1.19 -6.19
CA GLN A 25 -21.79 -0.45 -4.93
C GLN A 25 -20.55 -0.89 -4.12
N ILE A 26 -19.44 -1.13 -4.82
CA ILE A 26 -18.15 -1.52 -4.22
C ILE A 26 -17.11 -0.44 -4.46
N TYR A 27 -16.20 -0.29 -3.52
CA TYR A 27 -15.03 0.56 -3.61
C TYR A 27 -13.88 -0.23 -4.21
N ILE A 28 -13.05 0.45 -5.00
CA ILE A 28 -11.85 -0.08 -5.62
C ILE A 28 -10.70 0.81 -5.18
N LEU A 29 -9.79 0.27 -4.37
CA LEU A 29 -8.57 0.93 -3.94
C LEU A 29 -7.39 0.39 -4.75
N THR A 30 -6.79 1.25 -5.56
CA THR A 30 -5.57 0.94 -6.31
C THR A 30 -4.39 1.65 -5.66
N ILE A 31 -3.38 0.89 -5.24
CA ILE A 31 -2.11 1.40 -4.73
C ILE A 31 -1.02 1.03 -5.73
N LYS A 32 -0.42 2.03 -6.37
CA LYS A 32 0.73 1.87 -7.26
C LYS A 32 1.97 2.41 -6.58
N SER A 33 3.05 1.66 -6.68
CA SER A 33 4.41 2.06 -6.32
C SER A 33 5.33 1.74 -7.49
N GLU A 34 6.60 2.13 -7.41
CA GLU A 34 7.60 1.77 -8.43
C GLU A 34 7.82 0.26 -8.56
N LYS A 35 7.53 -0.51 -7.49
CA LYS A 35 7.79 -1.95 -7.43
C LYS A 35 6.56 -2.80 -7.72
N GLU A 36 5.39 -2.31 -7.35
CA GLU A 36 4.15 -3.09 -7.46
C GLU A 36 2.90 -2.23 -7.59
N THR A 37 1.87 -2.83 -8.20
CA THR A 37 0.49 -2.33 -8.17
C THR A 37 -0.38 -3.34 -7.42
N LYS A 38 -1.12 -2.85 -6.43
CA LYS A 38 -2.11 -3.61 -5.66
C LYS A 38 -3.48 -3.02 -5.89
N ILE A 39 -4.47 -3.90 -6.03
CA ILE A 39 -5.87 -3.52 -6.21
C ILE A 39 -6.68 -4.29 -5.16
N PHE A 40 -7.53 -3.57 -4.45
CA PHE A 40 -8.46 -4.11 -3.47
C PHE A 40 -9.86 -3.69 -3.88
N GLU A 41 -10.80 -4.63 -3.85
CA GLU A 41 -12.21 -4.40 -4.19
C GLU A 41 -13.06 -4.90 -3.04
N GLY A 42 -14.00 -4.09 -2.57
CA GLY A 42 -14.86 -4.44 -1.45
C GLY A 42 -15.69 -3.28 -0.95
N ASN A 43 -16.39 -3.47 0.15
CA ASN A 43 -17.01 -2.36 0.85
C ASN A 43 -15.93 -1.49 1.55
N ILE A 44 -16.34 -0.32 2.06
CA ILE A 44 -15.38 0.63 2.64
C ILE A 44 -14.66 0.07 3.89
N GLU A 45 -15.32 -0.80 4.66
CA GLU A 45 -14.77 -1.41 5.87
C GLU A 45 -13.70 -2.45 5.51
N GLU A 46 -13.97 -3.29 4.51
CA GLU A 46 -13.02 -4.27 3.96
C GLU A 46 -11.79 -3.56 3.37
N ILE A 47 -12.00 -2.47 2.63
CA ILE A 47 -10.91 -1.66 2.06
C ILE A 47 -10.05 -1.08 3.19
N GLN A 48 -10.66 -0.58 4.27
CA GLN A 48 -9.93 -0.02 5.41
C GLN A 48 -9.10 -1.07 6.14
N GLU A 49 -9.68 -2.25 6.40
CA GLU A 49 -8.99 -3.36 7.06
C GLU A 49 -7.79 -3.83 6.23
N VAL A 50 -7.99 -4.06 4.93
CA VAL A 50 -6.94 -4.53 4.03
C VAL A 50 -5.85 -3.48 3.84
N ALA A 51 -6.22 -2.20 3.69
CA ALA A 51 -5.25 -1.11 3.62
C ALA A 51 -4.42 -1.04 4.90
N HIS A 52 -5.06 -1.11 6.07
CA HIS A 52 -4.38 -1.08 7.36
C HIS A 52 -3.38 -2.23 7.51
N HIS A 53 -3.81 -3.46 7.18
CA HIS A 53 -2.94 -4.63 7.19
C HIS A 53 -1.76 -4.50 6.22
N TYR A 54 -2.01 -4.02 5.00
CA TYR A 54 -0.96 -3.80 4.01
C TYR A 54 0.08 -2.81 4.53
N PHE A 55 -0.33 -1.64 5.03
CA PHE A 55 0.60 -0.65 5.58
C PHE A 55 1.39 -1.17 6.79
N ILE A 56 0.75 -1.90 7.71
CA ILE A 56 1.45 -2.53 8.84
C ILE A 56 2.50 -3.52 8.35
N ASN A 57 2.16 -4.36 7.39
CA ASN A 57 3.08 -5.36 6.87
C ASN A 57 4.27 -4.70 6.15
N SER A 58 4.02 -3.66 5.34
CA SER A 58 5.09 -2.89 4.70
C SER A 58 6.03 -2.22 5.73
N LEU A 59 5.50 -1.71 6.84
CA LEU A 59 6.31 -1.14 7.92
C LEU A 59 7.17 -2.21 8.62
N LYS A 60 6.62 -3.41 8.85
CA LYS A 60 7.37 -4.53 9.42
C LYS A 60 8.52 -4.97 8.50
N GLU A 61 8.26 -5.10 7.21
CA GLU A 61 9.30 -5.45 6.23
C GLU A 61 10.43 -4.42 6.20
N LEU A 62 10.08 -3.13 6.22
CA LEU A 62 11.08 -2.04 6.27
C LEU A 62 11.93 -2.13 7.55
N LYS A 63 11.32 -2.34 8.71
CA LYS A 63 12.04 -2.52 9.98
C LYS A 63 13.01 -3.69 9.91
N ASN A 64 12.55 -4.84 9.42
CA ASN A 64 13.37 -6.05 9.29
C ASN A 64 14.53 -5.83 8.32
N HIS A 65 14.30 -5.15 7.19
CA HIS A 65 15.35 -4.82 6.24
C HIS A 65 16.43 -3.94 6.88
N LEU A 66 16.03 -2.89 7.60
CA LEU A 66 16.95 -2.01 8.34
C LEU A 66 17.74 -2.78 9.40
N GLU A 67 17.10 -3.67 10.16
CA GLU A 67 17.77 -4.52 11.16
C GLU A 67 18.84 -5.42 10.52
N ILE A 68 18.52 -6.06 9.40
CA ILE A 68 19.48 -6.90 8.65
C ILE A 68 20.66 -6.04 8.17
N THR A 69 20.39 -4.90 7.52
CA THR A 69 21.45 -4.02 7.02
C THR A 69 22.39 -3.54 8.14
N LEU A 70 21.84 -3.16 9.30
CA LEU A 70 22.64 -2.76 10.46
C LEU A 70 23.49 -3.91 11.00
N LEU A 71 22.96 -5.12 11.07
CA LEU A 71 23.70 -6.31 11.50
C LEU A 71 24.85 -6.65 10.52
N GLU A 72 24.60 -6.55 9.21
CA GLU A 72 25.63 -6.75 8.18
C GLU A 72 26.76 -5.73 8.27
N GLU A 73 26.44 -4.45 8.54
CA GLU A 73 27.44 -3.40 8.73
C GLU A 73 28.30 -3.64 9.98
N LEU A 74 27.70 -4.08 11.08
CA LEU A 74 28.41 -4.42 12.30
C LEU A 74 29.36 -5.62 12.09
N TYR A 75 28.91 -6.63 11.34
CA TYR A 75 29.72 -7.81 11.03
C TYR A 75 30.89 -7.48 10.09
N LYS A 76 30.69 -6.62 9.09
CA LYS A 76 31.75 -6.19 8.15
C LYS A 76 32.83 -5.29 8.78
N LYS A 77 32.54 -4.67 9.91
CA LYS A 77 33.51 -3.83 10.67
C LYS A 77 34.33 -4.62 11.70
N SER A 78 34.03 -5.91 11.89
CA SER A 78 34.75 -6.81 12.79
C SER A 78 35.74 -7.70 12.05
#